data_AF-A0A9D5J6M8-F1
#
_entry.id   AF-A0A9D5J6M8-F1
#
_cell.length_a   1.000
_cell.length_b   1.000
_cell.length_c   1.000
_cell.angle_alpha   90.00
_cell.angle_beta   90.00
_cell.angle_gamma   90.00
#
_symmetry.space_group_name_H-M   'P 1'
#
loop_
_entity.id
_entity.type
_entity.pdbx_description
1 polymer ?
#
loop_
_entity_poly.entity_id
_entity_poly.type
_entity_poly.pdbx_seq_one_letter_code
_entity_poly.pdbx_strand_id
1 'polypeptide(L)'
;MAKSKRLVPRANEGRVTHDEAVNSTITPALLLDIFDEPIVFQRAYVGLTGSAVAALFLSYAVYTTERLSAEAEGWFKKSGEEWKTETGLTRFEQQTARRILRELDILIERKYGLPAELYFKIRIDRVLELLSAQADARWGQIQF
;
A
#
# COMPACT_ATOMS: atom_id res chain seq x y z
N MET A 1 71.71 -12.85 -30.78
CA MET A 1 71.23 -11.44 -30.78
C MET A 1 69.75 -11.45 -31.10
N ALA A 2 68.94 -10.99 -30.15
CA ALA A 2 67.48 -11.10 -30.11
C ALA A 2 66.77 -10.01 -30.93
N LYS A 3 65.49 -10.24 -31.26
CA LYS A 3 64.38 -9.30 -30.95
C LYS A 3 63.03 -10.00 -31.11
N SER A 4 62.47 -10.37 -29.95
CA SER A 4 61.11 -10.86 -29.75
C SER A 4 60.10 -9.73 -30.02
N LYS A 5 59.19 -9.93 -30.99
CA LYS A 5 58.02 -9.08 -31.19
C LYS A 5 57.03 -9.40 -30.06
N ARG A 6 56.94 -8.53 -29.06
CA ARG A 6 55.97 -8.64 -27.97
C ARG A 6 54.56 -8.58 -28.53
N LEU A 7 53.79 -9.63 -28.26
CA LEU A 7 52.33 -9.61 -28.30
C LEU A 7 51.87 -8.62 -27.22
N VAL A 8 51.30 -7.49 -27.63
CA VAL A 8 50.60 -6.60 -26.70
C VAL A 8 49.27 -7.27 -26.34
N PRO A 9 48.98 -7.54 -25.05
CA PRO A 9 47.63 -7.93 -24.69
C PRO A 9 46.76 -6.68 -24.83
N ARG A 10 45.73 -6.72 -25.68
CA ARG A 10 44.64 -5.74 -25.56
C ARG A 10 44.01 -5.99 -24.20
N ALA A 11 44.23 -5.08 -23.27
CA ALA A 11 43.50 -5.03 -22.03
C ALA A 11 42.01 -5.10 -22.36
N ASN A 12 41.33 -6.09 -21.80
CA ASN A 12 39.87 -6.06 -21.73
C ASN A 12 39.53 -4.96 -20.73
N GLU A 13 39.55 -3.70 -21.19
CA GLU A 13 39.12 -2.55 -20.41
C GLU A 13 37.68 -2.83 -19.98
N GLY A 14 37.51 -2.94 -18.66
CA GLY A 14 36.30 -3.41 -18.02
C GLY A 14 35.08 -2.69 -18.54
N ARG A 15 34.26 -3.41 -19.32
CA ARG A 15 32.84 -3.11 -19.37
C ARG A 15 32.29 -3.47 -18.01
N VAL A 16 32.36 -2.50 -17.10
CA VAL A 16 31.53 -2.49 -15.90
C VAL A 16 30.10 -2.66 -16.41
N THR A 17 29.49 -3.78 -16.07
CA THR A 17 28.10 -4.03 -16.47
C THR A 17 27.24 -2.94 -15.82
N HIS A 18 26.15 -2.53 -16.47
CA HIS A 18 25.29 -1.46 -15.96
C HIS A 18 24.81 -1.75 -14.51
N ASP A 19 24.74 -3.03 -14.15
CA ASP A 19 24.36 -3.55 -12.84
C ASP A 19 25.45 -3.32 -11.76
N GLU A 20 26.74 -3.39 -12.10
CA GLU A 20 27.84 -3.15 -11.15
C GLU A 20 27.95 -1.67 -10.76
N ALA A 21 27.69 -0.76 -11.70
CA ALA A 21 27.66 0.68 -11.47
C ALA A 21 26.46 1.10 -10.61
N VAL A 22 25.30 0.43 -10.79
CA VAL A 22 24.12 0.64 -9.95
C VAL A 22 24.38 0.16 -8.52
N ASN A 23 24.98 -1.02 -8.34
CA ASN A 23 25.27 -1.59 -7.01
C ASN A 23 26.26 -0.75 -6.20
N SER A 24 27.16 -0.02 -6.84
CA SER A 24 28.13 0.87 -6.17
C SER A 24 27.58 2.28 -5.87
N THR A 25 26.34 2.58 -6.29
CA THR A 25 25.68 3.88 -6.08
C THR A 25 24.55 3.82 -5.03
N ILE A 26 24.23 2.63 -4.51
CA ILE A 26 23.21 2.48 -3.45
C ILE A 26 23.77 3.06 -2.14
N THR A 27 23.28 4.23 -1.75
CA THR A 27 23.66 4.87 -0.49
C THR A 27 22.82 4.32 0.67
N PRO A 28 23.36 4.28 1.91
CA PRO A 28 22.57 3.92 3.08
C PRO A 28 21.33 4.80 3.26
N ALA A 29 21.38 6.08 2.87
CA ALA A 29 20.24 6.99 2.94
C ALA A 29 19.10 6.56 2.00
N LEU A 30 19.41 6.12 0.78
CA LEU A 30 18.41 5.60 -0.15
C LEU A 30 17.78 4.29 0.35
N LEU A 31 18.57 3.43 1.00
CA LEU A 31 18.03 2.21 1.60
C LEU A 31 17.03 2.51 2.71
N LEU A 32 17.31 3.50 3.56
CA LEU A 32 16.38 3.91 4.62
C LEU A 32 15.07 4.47 4.05
N ASP A 33 15.12 5.19 2.93
CA ASP A 33 13.94 5.72 2.25
C ASP A 33 13.11 4.60 1.59
N ILE A 34 13.77 3.60 0.99
CA ILE A 34 13.11 2.43 0.37
C ILE A 34 12.44 1.52 1.41
N PHE A 35 13.06 1.38 2.59
CA PHE A 35 12.57 0.55 3.68
C PHE A 35 11.77 1.33 4.73
N ASP A 36 11.31 2.53 4.39
CA ASP A 36 10.36 3.27 5.22
C ASP A 36 9.05 2.48 5.42
N GLU A 37 8.22 2.90 6.38
CA GLU A 37 7.16 2.08 6.99
C GLU A 37 6.31 1.30 5.96
N PRO A 38 6.37 -0.05 5.96
CA PRO A 38 5.68 -0.84 4.97
C PRO A 38 4.16 -0.79 5.15
N ILE A 39 3.44 -0.54 4.06
CA ILE A 39 1.98 -0.54 4.08
C ILE A 39 1.38 -1.93 3.87
N VAL A 40 0.35 -2.22 4.66
CA VAL A 40 -0.46 -3.41 4.52
C VAL A 40 -1.46 -3.26 3.37
N PHE A 41 -1.42 -4.18 2.40
CA PHE A 41 -2.36 -4.25 1.28
C PHE A 41 -3.02 -5.63 1.15
N GLN A 42 -4.33 -5.69 1.41
CA GLN A 42 -5.15 -6.89 1.33
C GLN A 42 -5.80 -6.95 -0.03
N ARG A 43 -5.15 -7.68 -0.95
CA ARG A 43 -5.65 -7.93 -2.30
C ARG A 43 -7.09 -8.49 -2.32
N ALA A 44 -7.51 -9.22 -1.29
CA ALA A 44 -8.88 -9.74 -1.17
C ALA A 44 -9.95 -8.64 -1.26
N TYR A 45 -9.64 -7.42 -0.80
CA TYR A 45 -10.56 -6.27 -0.87
C TYR A 45 -10.74 -5.72 -2.27
N VAL A 46 -9.81 -5.99 -3.21
CA VAL A 46 -9.96 -5.56 -4.61
C VAL A 46 -11.21 -6.17 -5.24
N GLY A 47 -11.53 -7.42 -4.92
CA GLY A 47 -12.75 -8.06 -5.42
C GLY A 47 -14.03 -7.48 -4.80
N LEU A 48 -13.95 -6.90 -3.61
CA LEU A 48 -15.08 -6.24 -2.95
C LEU A 48 -15.31 -4.84 -3.52
N THR A 49 -14.23 -4.08 -3.70
CA THR A 49 -14.29 -2.66 -4.04
C THR A 49 -14.26 -2.39 -5.54
N GLY A 50 -13.82 -3.37 -6.34
CA GLY A 50 -13.54 -3.18 -7.77
C GLY A 50 -12.40 -2.20 -8.05
N SER A 51 -11.62 -1.79 -7.03
CA SER A 51 -10.61 -0.74 -7.15
C SER A 51 -9.43 -0.98 -6.22
N ALA A 52 -8.21 -1.02 -6.78
CA ALA A 52 -6.99 -1.13 -6.01
C ALA A 52 -6.82 0.04 -5.02
N VAL A 53 -7.21 1.25 -5.43
CA VAL A 53 -7.18 2.46 -4.61
C VAL A 53 -8.12 2.33 -3.40
N ALA A 54 -9.36 1.88 -3.62
CA ALA A 54 -10.31 1.68 -2.52
C ALA A 54 -9.90 0.50 -1.61
N ALA A 55 -9.31 -0.55 -2.19
CA ALA A 55 -8.79 -1.68 -1.44
C ALA A 55 -7.61 -1.27 -0.54
N LEU A 56 -6.67 -0.48 -1.04
CA LEU A 56 -5.54 0.04 -0.26
C LEU A 56 -6.01 0.93 0.90
N PHE A 57 -6.95 1.84 0.61
CA PHE A 57 -7.57 2.66 1.65
C PHE A 57 -8.21 1.79 2.74
N LEU A 58 -9.00 0.77 2.35
CA LEU A 58 -9.65 -0.13 3.30
C LEU A 58 -8.65 -0.95 4.10
N SER A 59 -7.61 -1.49 3.47
CA SER A 59 -6.53 -2.24 4.14
C SER A 59 -5.91 -1.45 5.27
N TYR A 60 -5.50 -0.22 4.98
CA TYR A 60 -4.89 0.63 5.98
C TYR A 60 -5.92 1.08 7.05
N ALA A 61 -7.16 1.36 6.66
CA ALA A 61 -8.21 1.73 7.61
C ALA A 61 -8.53 0.60 8.61
N VAL A 62 -8.56 -0.66 8.15
CA VAL A 62 -8.74 -1.83 9.02
C VAL A 62 -7.53 -2.00 9.94
N TYR A 63 -6.31 -1.92 9.40
CA TYR A 63 -5.08 -1.93 10.19
C TYR A 63 -5.07 -0.88 11.31
N THR A 64 -5.56 0.33 11.00
CA THR A 64 -5.70 1.43 11.98
C THR A 64 -6.76 1.09 13.02
N THR A 65 -7.91 0.55 12.57
CA THR A 65 -9.04 0.19 13.44
C THR A 65 -8.66 -0.87 14.47
N GLU A 66 -7.86 -1.87 14.09
CA GLU A 66 -7.36 -2.93 14.98
C GLU A 66 -6.47 -2.43 16.12
N ARG A 67 -5.93 -1.21 16.00
CA ARG A 67 -5.03 -0.58 16.97
C ARG A 67 -5.74 0.45 17.86
N LEU A 68 -7.04 0.65 17.64
CA LEU A 68 -7.82 1.57 18.47
C LEU A 68 -8.12 0.93 19.82
N SER A 69 -8.14 1.77 20.85
CA SER A 69 -8.62 1.37 22.15
C SER A 69 -10.15 1.20 22.12
N ALA A 70 -10.69 0.45 23.08
CA ALA A 70 -12.13 0.19 23.17
C ALA A 70 -12.94 1.50 23.34
N GLU A 71 -12.37 2.49 24.03
CA GLU A 71 -12.98 3.80 24.30
C GLU A 71 -13.16 4.64 23.04
N ALA A 72 -12.42 4.35 21.97
CA ALA A 72 -12.58 5.04 20.69
C ALA A 72 -13.86 4.63 19.94
N GLU A 73 -14.53 3.55 20.38
CA GLU A 73 -15.74 3.00 19.76
C GLU A 73 -15.60 2.76 18.23
N GLY A 74 -14.38 2.43 17.79
CA GLY A 74 -14.02 2.21 16.39
C GLY A 74 -13.90 3.48 15.54
N TRP A 75 -13.93 4.67 16.15
CA TRP A 75 -13.70 5.94 15.47
C TRP A 75 -12.22 6.33 15.53
N PHE A 76 -11.70 6.78 14.40
CA PHE A 76 -10.38 7.40 14.34
C PHE A 76 -10.43 8.65 13.49
N LYS A 77 -9.63 9.65 13.86
CA LYS A 77 -9.43 10.85 13.05
C LYS A 77 -8.23 10.67 12.15
N LYS A 78 -8.32 11.19 10.91
CA LYS A 78 -7.18 11.25 10.01
C LYS A 78 -7.35 12.34 8.96
N SER A 79 -6.34 13.19 8.81
CA SER A 79 -6.31 14.23 7.79
C SER A 79 -5.95 13.67 6.42
N GLY A 80 -6.22 14.44 5.37
CA GLY A 80 -5.85 14.06 4.00
C GLY A 80 -4.33 13.94 3.79
N GLU A 81 -3.55 14.76 4.49
CA GLU A 81 -2.08 14.69 4.43
C GLU A 81 -1.56 13.45 5.17
N GLU A 82 -2.09 13.13 6.36
CA GLU A 82 -1.74 11.88 7.04
C GLU A 82 -2.11 10.66 6.20
N TRP A 83 -3.27 10.67 5.51
CA TRP A 83 -3.60 9.63 4.54
C TRP A 83 -2.57 9.53 3.41
N LYS A 84 -2.13 10.66 2.86
CA LYS A 84 -1.17 10.71 1.76
C LYS A 84 0.20 10.20 2.18
N THR A 85 0.71 10.65 3.33
CA THR A 85 2.00 10.18 3.87
C THR A 85 1.99 8.67 4.07
N GLU A 86 0.90 8.14 4.61
CA GLU A 86 0.85 6.75 5.07
C GLU A 86 0.48 5.77 3.95
N THR A 87 -0.19 6.23 2.90
CA THR A 87 -0.69 5.34 1.83
C THR A 87 -0.22 5.73 0.43
N GLY A 88 0.43 6.88 0.27
CA GLY A 88 0.74 7.47 -1.04
C GLY A 88 -0.45 8.00 -1.82
N LEU A 89 -1.69 7.80 -1.34
CA LEU A 89 -2.90 8.16 -2.09
C LEU A 89 -3.06 9.68 -2.20
N THR A 90 -3.23 10.15 -3.43
CA THR A 90 -3.55 11.55 -3.71
C THR A 90 -4.94 11.93 -3.17
N ARG A 91 -5.19 13.24 -3.04
CA ARG A 91 -6.51 13.74 -2.59
C ARG A 91 -7.68 13.23 -3.46
N PHE A 92 -7.47 13.04 -4.77
CA PHE A 92 -8.51 12.54 -5.68
C PHE A 92 -8.73 11.03 -5.51
N GLU A 93 -7.65 10.26 -5.33
CA GLU A 93 -7.73 8.83 -5.04
C GLU A 93 -8.40 8.57 -3.70
N GLN A 94 -8.05 9.34 -2.65
CA GLN A 94 -8.73 9.29 -1.36
C GLN A 94 -10.24 9.55 -1.51
N GLN A 95 -10.64 10.59 -2.25
CA GLN A 95 -12.07 10.87 -2.49
C GLN A 95 -12.78 9.72 -3.23
N THR A 96 -12.11 9.12 -4.21
CA THR A 96 -12.63 7.99 -4.98
C THR A 96 -12.80 6.76 -4.10
N ALA A 97 -11.78 6.40 -3.32
CA ALA A 97 -11.83 5.32 -2.35
C ALA A 97 -12.97 5.51 -1.36
N ARG A 98 -13.05 6.69 -0.74
CA ARG A 98 -14.09 7.02 0.23
C ARG A 98 -15.49 6.94 -0.37
N ARG A 99 -15.70 7.40 -1.60
CA ARG A 99 -16.97 7.28 -2.30
C ARG A 99 -17.37 5.82 -2.45
N ILE A 100 -16.48 4.98 -3.00
CA ILE A 100 -16.74 3.55 -3.21
C ILE A 100 -17.06 2.85 -1.88
N LEU A 101 -16.26 3.09 -0.84
CA LEU A 101 -16.45 2.43 0.45
C LEU A 101 -17.74 2.89 1.17
N ARG A 102 -18.17 4.13 0.98
CA ARG A 102 -19.48 4.60 1.46
C ARG A 102 -20.64 3.98 0.68
N GLU A 103 -20.51 3.84 -0.63
CA GLU A 103 -21.52 3.17 -1.48
C GLU A 103 -21.68 1.68 -1.12
N LEU A 104 -20.62 1.03 -0.65
CA LEU A 104 -20.63 -0.34 -0.14
C LEU A 104 -21.11 -0.47 1.32
N ASP A 105 -21.40 0.65 1.99
CA ASP A 105 -21.77 0.72 3.40
C ASP A 105 -20.65 0.19 4.34
N ILE A 106 -19.39 0.27 3.91
CA ILE A 106 -18.21 -0.14 4.67
C ILE A 106 -17.67 1.03 5.50
N LEU A 107 -17.66 2.23 4.93
CA LEU A 107 -17.07 3.42 5.55
C LEU A 107 -18.16 4.36 6.07
N ILE A 108 -18.05 4.75 7.34
CA ILE A 108 -18.84 5.84 7.92
C ILE A 108 -17.91 7.03 8.16
N GLU A 109 -18.34 8.23 7.74
CA GLU A 109 -17.60 9.47 7.91
C GLU A 109 -18.38 10.45 8.80
N ARG A 110 -17.68 11.16 9.67
CA ARG A 110 -18.23 12.29 10.45
C ARG A 110 -17.28 13.47 10.40
N LYS A 111 -17.85 14.67 10.26
CA LYS A 111 -17.11 15.93 10.43
C LYS A 111 -17.52 16.57 11.74
N TYR A 112 -16.54 16.98 12.55
CA TYR A 112 -16.80 17.58 13.84
C TYR A 112 -15.77 18.68 14.17
N GLY A 113 -16.18 19.67 14.97
CA GLY A 113 -15.29 20.71 15.49
C GLY A 113 -15.01 21.88 14.54
N LEU A 114 -14.19 22.82 15.04
CA LEU A 114 -13.67 23.99 14.33
C LEU A 114 -12.16 24.12 14.63
N PRO A 115 -11.24 23.93 13.66
CA PRO A 115 -11.51 23.53 12.27
C PRO A 115 -12.13 22.14 12.18
N ALA A 116 -12.89 21.87 11.12
CA ALA A 116 -13.61 20.61 10.96
C ALA A 116 -12.63 19.44 10.76
N GLU A 117 -12.54 18.56 11.75
CA GLU A 117 -11.79 17.31 11.68
C GLU A 117 -12.67 16.20 11.07
N LEU A 118 -12.04 15.30 10.31
CA LEU A 118 -12.71 14.16 9.67
C LEU A 118 -12.43 12.88 10.46
N TYR A 119 -13.50 12.24 10.90
CA TYR A 119 -13.50 10.98 11.61
C TYR A 119 -14.05 9.86 10.73
N PHE A 120 -13.46 8.69 10.87
CA PHE A 120 -13.79 7.49 10.11
C PHE A 120 -14.13 6.35 11.06
N LYS A 121 -15.06 5.50 10.63
CA LYS A 121 -15.34 4.21 11.26
C LYS A 121 -15.57 3.18 10.17
N ILE A 122 -14.93 2.01 10.31
CA ILE A 122 -15.09 0.89 9.40
C ILE A 122 -16.13 -0.08 9.97
N ARG A 123 -17.11 -0.44 9.16
CA ARG A 123 -18.07 -1.50 9.46
C ARG A 123 -17.46 -2.86 9.17
N ILE A 124 -16.76 -3.40 10.17
CA ILE A 124 -16.09 -4.70 10.06
C ILE A 124 -17.11 -5.83 9.81
N ASP A 125 -18.28 -5.74 10.43
CA ASP A 125 -19.44 -6.59 10.14
C ASP A 125 -19.74 -6.63 8.63
N ARG A 126 -19.83 -5.46 7.99
CA ARG A 126 -20.13 -5.35 6.57
C ARG A 126 -19.01 -5.90 5.69
N VAL A 127 -17.75 -5.67 6.09
CA VAL A 127 -16.59 -6.24 5.38
C VAL A 127 -16.64 -7.77 5.41
N LEU A 128 -16.94 -8.36 6.57
CA LEU A 128 -17.02 -9.82 6.74
C LEU A 128 -18.18 -10.40 5.92
N GLU A 129 -19.37 -9.79 5.94
CA GLU A 129 -20.51 -10.21 5.10
C GLU A 129 -20.13 -10.29 3.61
N LEU A 130 -19.48 -9.23 3.10
CA LEU A 130 -19.09 -9.15 1.70
C LEU A 130 -17.97 -10.15 1.35
N LEU A 131 -17.01 -10.36 2.25
CA LEU A 131 -15.98 -11.38 2.08
C LEU A 131 -16.54 -12.79 2.07
N SER A 132 -17.48 -13.11 2.98
CA SER A 132 -18.16 -14.40 3.02
C SER A 132 -18.91 -14.66 1.71
N ALA A 133 -19.72 -13.70 1.25
CA ALA A 133 -20.42 -13.82 -0.03
C ALA A 133 -19.45 -14.01 -1.21
N GLN A 134 -18.30 -13.30 -1.20
CA GLN A 134 -17.26 -13.48 -2.22
C GLN A 134 -16.61 -14.87 -2.17
N ALA A 135 -16.38 -15.41 -0.97
CA ALA A 135 -15.80 -16.73 -0.77
C ALA A 135 -16.76 -17.82 -1.25
N ASP A 136 -18.03 -17.74 -0.85
CA ASP A 136 -19.10 -18.66 -1.27
C ASP A 136 -19.26 -18.68 -2.79
N ALA A 137 -19.27 -17.50 -3.43
CA ALA A 137 -19.37 -17.40 -4.88
C ALA A 137 -18.18 -18.03 -5.62
N ARG A 138 -16.99 -18.06 -5.00
CA ARG A 138 -15.76 -18.58 -5.63
C ARG A 138 -15.49 -20.06 -5.29
N TRP A 139 -15.88 -20.54 -4.10
CA TRP A 139 -15.46 -21.84 -3.56
C TRP A 139 -16.64 -22.70 -3.09
N GLY A 140 -17.87 -22.17 -3.00
CA GLY A 140 -19.03 -22.89 -2.49
C GLY A 140 -19.47 -24.10 -3.32
N GLN A 141 -18.90 -24.29 -4.51
CA GLN A 141 -19.14 -25.45 -5.37
C GLN A 141 -18.09 -26.57 -5.20
N ILE A 142 -17.01 -26.33 -4.44
CA ILE A 142 -15.95 -27.31 -4.24
C ILE A 142 -16.37 -28.23 -3.08
N GLN A 143 -16.95 -29.38 -3.42
CA GLN A 143 -17.15 -30.47 -2.45
C GLN A 143 -15.80 -31.17 -2.22
N PHE A 144 -15.33 -31.18 -0.97
CA PHE A 144 -14.20 -32.01 -0.54
C PHE A 144 -14.68 -33.40 -0.11
#